data_AF-A0A354BQY7-F1
#
_entry.id   AF-A0A354BQY7-F1
#
_cell.length_a   1.000
_cell.length_b   1.000
_cell.length_c   1.000
_cell.angle_alpha   90.00
_cell.angle_beta   90.00
_cell.angle_gamma   90.00
#
_symmetry.space_group_name_H-M   'P 1'
#
loop_
_entity.id
_entity.type
_entity.pdbx_description
1 polymer ?
#
loop_
_entity_poly.entity_id
_entity_poly.type
_entity_poly.pdbx_seq_one_letter_code
_entity_poly.pdbx_strand_id
1 'polypeptide(L)' 'AIVTKSMTIEARHGNPEPRYYGFPGGSINSMGLPNLGYRAYAELIPQLKQFGKPIIASVAGLTEDDFPTIAEL' A
#
# COMPACT_ATOMS: atom_id res chain seq x y z
N ALA A 1 11.67 -9.20 -6.23
CA ALA A 1 10.27 -9.25 -5.79
C ALA A 1 9.61 -7.91 -6.06
N ILE A 2 8.29 -7.82 -6.03
CA ILE A 2 7.51 -6.58 -6.10
C ILE A 2 6.72 -6.48 -4.80
N VAL A 3 6.82 -5.35 -4.09
CA VAL A 3 6.03 -5.06 -2.88
C VAL A 3 4.97 -4.03 -3.23
N THR A 4 3.71 -4.30 -2.93
CA THR A 4 2.64 -3.31 -3.15
C THR A 4 2.75 -2.15 -2.16
N LYS A 5 2.14 -1.01 -2.49
CA LYS A 5 1.90 0.01 -1.46
C LYS A 5 1.04 -0.60 -0.35
N SER A 6 1.34 -0.25 0.90
CA SER A 6 0.56 -0.70 2.06
C SER A 6 -0.91 -0.34 1.91
N MET A 7 -1.77 -1.35 1.94
CA MET A 7 -3.21 -1.22 1.69
C MET A 7 -4.02 -1.24 2.98
N THR A 8 -5.11 -0.47 3.00
CA THR A 8 -6.14 -0.46 4.05
C THR A 8 -7.43 -1.13 3.54
N ILE A 9 -8.44 -1.30 4.42
CA ILE A 9 -9.78 -1.78 4.04
C ILE A 9 -10.37 -0.87 2.94
N GLU A 10 -10.46 0.42 3.23
CA GLU A 10 -10.96 1.41 2.28
C GLU A 10 -9.81 2.17 1.61
N ALA A 11 -10.07 2.69 0.41
CA ALA A 11 -9.14 3.59 -0.27
C ALA A 11 -8.90 4.86 0.56
N ARG A 12 -7.68 5.40 0.47
CA ARG A 12 -7.29 6.59 1.21
C ARG A 12 -6.59 7.57 0.29
N HIS A 13 -7.00 8.84 0.36
CA HIS A 13 -6.32 9.93 -0.33
C HIS A 13 -4.96 10.29 0.29
N GLY A 14 -4.76 9.95 1.56
CA GLY A 14 -3.59 10.36 2.35
C GLY A 14 -3.71 11.78 2.91
N ASN A 15 -2.61 12.29 3.45
CA ASN A 15 -2.54 13.64 4.02
C ASN A 15 -2.54 14.72 2.92
N PRO A 16 -2.85 15.99 3.24
CA PRO A 16 -2.71 17.12 2.31
C PRO A 16 -1.28 17.31 1.82
N GLU A 17 -1.11 17.95 0.67
CA GLU A 17 0.22 18.30 0.13
C GLU A 17 0.70 19.66 0.66
N PRO A 18 2.03 19.89 0.79
CA PRO A 18 3.12 18.97 0.52
C PRO A 18 3.31 17.93 1.64
N ARG A 19 3.49 16.65 1.26
CA ARG A 19 3.58 15.49 2.18
C ARG A 19 4.81 14.60 1.98
N TYR A 20 5.67 14.97 1.06
CA TYR A 20 6.97 14.38 0.81
C TYR A 20 7.95 15.50 0.47
N TYR A 21 9.14 15.44 1.03
CA TYR A 21 10.21 16.38 0.72
C TYR A 21 11.55 15.64 0.68
N GLY A 22 12.25 15.75 -0.45
CA GLY A 22 13.61 15.21 -0.64
C GLY A 22 14.67 16.29 -0.44
N PHE A 23 15.82 15.90 0.13
CA PHE A 23 16.97 16.77 0.37
C PHE A 23 18.28 15.98 0.15
N PRO A 24 19.45 16.64 -0.01
CA PRO A 24 20.71 15.93 -0.12
C PRO A 24 20.92 14.99 1.08
N GLY A 25 21.03 13.69 0.81
CA GLY A 25 21.21 12.67 1.85
C GLY A 25 19.93 12.06 2.43
N GLY A 26 18.73 12.44 1.98
CA GLY A 26 17.52 11.78 2.46
C GLY A 26 16.18 12.36 2.03
N SER A 27 15.14 11.99 2.77
CA SER A 27 13.80 12.52 2.60
C SER A 27 13.00 12.44 3.90
N ILE A 28 11.99 13.30 4.02
CA ILE A 28 10.96 13.22 5.05
C ILE A 28 9.60 13.06 4.36
N ASN A 29 8.72 12.24 4.95
CA ASN A 29 7.38 12.05 4.43
C ASN A 29 6.34 11.92 5.54
N SER A 30 5.14 12.40 5.25
CA SER A 30 3.94 12.23 6.04
C SER A 30 2.80 11.90 5.08
N MET A 31 2.92 10.79 4.34
CA MET A 31 2.01 10.50 3.23
C MET A 31 0.55 10.29 3.69
N GLY A 32 0.34 9.74 4.90
CA GLY A 32 -1.00 9.44 5.43
C GLY A 32 -1.64 8.15 4.88
N LEU A 33 -0.81 7.20 4.42
CA LEU A 33 -1.22 5.95 3.77
C LEU A 33 -2.13 6.15 2.54
N PRO A 34 -1.74 6.95 1.53
CA PRO A 34 -2.51 7.03 0.30
C PRO A 34 -2.40 5.69 -0.43
N ASN A 35 -3.55 5.05 -0.69
CA ASN A 35 -3.63 3.73 -1.29
C ASN A 35 -5.04 3.50 -1.89
N LEU A 36 -5.16 2.51 -2.78
CA LEU A 36 -6.38 2.21 -3.53
C LEU A 36 -7.40 1.32 -2.79
N GLY A 37 -7.12 0.93 -1.54
CA GLY A 37 -7.89 -0.08 -0.81
C GLY A 37 -7.54 -1.50 -1.25
N TYR A 38 -7.65 -2.47 -0.35
CA TYR A 38 -7.15 -3.83 -0.56
C TYR A 38 -7.78 -4.55 -1.76
N ARG A 39 -9.07 -4.32 -2.05
CA ARG A 39 -9.76 -4.93 -3.19
C ARG A 39 -9.12 -4.56 -4.54
N ALA A 40 -8.73 -3.31 -4.71
CA ALA A 40 -8.04 -2.87 -5.93
C ALA A 40 -6.66 -3.52 -6.07
N TYR A 41 -5.94 -3.73 -4.96
CA TYR A 41 -4.67 -4.45 -4.99
C TYR A 41 -4.86 -5.96 -5.24
N ALA A 42 -5.92 -6.57 -4.74
CA ALA A 42 -6.27 -7.97 -5.03
C ALA A 42 -6.49 -8.20 -6.52
N GLU A 43 -7.09 -7.25 -7.24
CA GLU A 43 -7.23 -7.28 -8.70
C GLU A 43 -5.91 -7.02 -9.45
N LEU A 44 -5.04 -6.17 -8.89
CA LEU A 44 -3.74 -5.83 -9.48
C LEU A 44 -2.70 -6.95 -9.36
N ILE A 45 -2.65 -7.64 -8.21
CA ILE A 45 -1.61 -8.64 -7.89
C ILE A 45 -1.50 -9.76 -8.95
N PRO A 46 -2.60 -10.37 -9.45
CA PRO A 46 -2.54 -11.34 -10.54
C PRO A 46 -1.85 -10.79 -11.79
N GLN A 47 -2.06 -9.52 -12.12
CA GLN A 47 -1.43 -8.88 -13.28
C GLN A 47 0.07 -8.71 -13.07
N LEU A 48 0.53 -8.46 -11.83
CA LEU A 48 1.95 -8.33 -11.52
C LEU A 48 2.72 -9.66 -11.69
N LYS A 49 2.03 -10.81 -11.68
CA LYS A 49 2.67 -12.12 -11.91
C LYS A 49 3.31 -12.22 -13.29
N GLN A 50 2.87 -11.43 -14.27
CA GLN A 50 3.46 -11.37 -15.62
C GLN A 50 4.98 -11.08 -15.60
N PHE A 51 5.48 -10.40 -14.57
CA PHE A 51 6.89 -10.04 -14.44
C PHE A 51 7.79 -11.20 -13.96
N GLY A 52 7.23 -12.36 -13.63
CA GLY A 52 7.99 -13.54 -13.19
C GLY A 52 8.79 -13.31 -11.89
N LYS A 53 8.32 -12.40 -11.03
CA LYS A 53 8.94 -12.09 -9.73
C LYS A 53 7.97 -12.42 -8.58
N PRO A 54 8.46 -12.81 -7.39
CA PRO A 54 7.62 -12.92 -6.20
C PRO A 54 6.90 -11.60 -5.91
N ILE A 55 5.64 -11.68 -5.52
CA ILE A 55 4.81 -10.53 -5.14
C ILE A 55 4.57 -10.59 -3.63
N ILE A 56 4.77 -9.46 -2.95
CA ILE A 56 4.57 -9.30 -1.51
C ILE A 56 3.47 -8.24 -1.32
N ALA A 57 2.35 -8.63 -0.73
CA ALA A 57 1.29 -7.69 -0.38
C ALA A 57 1.66 -6.99 0.94
N SER A 58 1.84 -5.67 0.90
CA SER A 58 1.99 -4.87 2.12
C SER A 58 0.61 -4.49 2.65
N VAL A 59 0.34 -4.78 3.92
CA VAL A 59 -0.93 -4.51 4.61
C VAL A 59 -0.70 -3.51 5.72
N ALA A 60 -1.60 -2.53 5.85
CA ALA A 60 -1.60 -1.56 6.94
C ALA A 60 -3.02 -1.41 7.48
N GLY A 61 -3.40 -2.26 8.45
CA GLY A 61 -4.64 -2.11 9.19
C GLY A 61 -4.61 -0.89 10.11
N LEU A 62 -5.76 -0.25 10.30
CA LEU A 62 -5.98 0.84 11.27
C LEU A 62 -6.55 0.29 12.58
N THR A 63 -7.09 -0.93 12.55
CA THR A 63 -7.47 -1.75 13.71
C THR A 63 -6.88 -3.15 13.56
N GLU A 64 -6.93 -3.96 14.62
CA GLU A 64 -6.44 -5.35 14.58
C GLU A 64 -7.25 -6.21 13.59
N ASP A 65 -8.57 -6.00 13.52
CA ASP A 65 -9.50 -6.75 12.66
C ASP A 65 -9.28 -6.50 11.16
N ASP A 66 -8.66 -5.38 10.79
CA ASP A 66 -8.36 -5.06 9.39
C ASP A 66 -7.37 -6.06 8.78
N PHE A 67 -6.39 -6.53 9.55
CA PHE A 67 -5.33 -7.41 9.05
C PHE A 67 -5.85 -8.78 8.57
N PRO A 68 -6.60 -9.56 9.38
CA PRO A 68 -7.17 -10.82 8.90
C PRO A 68 -8.15 -10.59 7.75
N THR A 69 -8.97 -9.54 7.82
CA THR A 69 -9.92 -9.21 6.74
C THR A 69 -9.22 -9.00 5.39
N ILE A 70 -8.07 -8.34 5.37
CA ILE A 70 -7.30 -8.11 4.14
C ILE A 70 -6.56 -9.38 3.69
N ALA A 71 -6.09 -10.20 4.63
CA ALA A 71 -5.26 -11.38 4.36
C ALA A 71 -6.03 -12.64 3.96
N GLU A 72 -7.34 -12.72 4.24
CA GLU A 72 -8.19 -13.87 3.92
C GLU A 72 -8.60 -13.98 2.44
N LEU A 73 -8.27 -12.98 1.61
CA LEU A 73 -8.44 -13.02 0.14
C LEU A 73 -7.38 -13.86 -0.56
#